data_AF-A0A9D7B568-F1
#
_entry.id   AF-A0A9D7B568-F1
#
_cell.length_a   1.000
_cell.length_b   1.000
_cell.length_c   1.000
_cell.angle_alpha   90.00
_cell.angle_beta   90.00
_cell.angle_gamma   90.00
#
_symmetry.space_group_name_H-M   'P 1'
#
loop_
_entity.id
_entity.type
_entity.pdbx_description
1 polymer ?
#
loop_
_entity_poly.entity_id
_entity_poly.type
_entity_poly.pdbx_seq_one_letter_code
_entity_poly.pdbx_strand_id
1 'polypeptide(L)' 'MKKKGLELNDLTMQELQDKLQEERGALTKLRFSHTVSPIENPMQLRSKRKDVARILTELRKRELVNTASK' A
#
# COMPACT_ATOMS: atom_id res chain seq x y z
N MET A 1 13.68 2.69 -15.10
CA MET A 1 13.35 1.36 -14.55
C MET A 1 11.93 1.38 -13.98
N LYS A 2 10.95 0.81 -14.69
CA LYS A 2 9.61 0.56 -14.12
C LYS A 2 9.81 -0.37 -12.94
N LYS A 3 9.77 0.15 -11.70
CA LYS A 3 9.59 -0.73 -10.54
C LYS A 3 8.35 -1.55 -10.88
N LYS A 4 8.47 -2.87 -10.80
CA LYS A 4 7.39 -3.87 -10.79
C LYS A 4 6.52 -3.58 -9.56
N GLY A 5 5.97 -2.38 -9.51
CA GLY A 5 5.01 -1.94 -8.52
C GLY A 5 3.83 -2.84 -8.77
N LEU A 6 3.37 -3.46 -7.67
CA LEU A 6 2.10 -4.16 -7.56
C LEU A 6 1.19 -3.76 -8.73
N GLU A 7 0.79 -4.72 -9.55
CA GLU A 7 -0.14 -4.52 -10.66
C GLU A 7 -1.51 -4.16 -10.08
N LEU A 8 -1.60 -2.94 -9.54
CA LEU A 8 -2.80 -2.40 -8.88
C LEU A 8 -3.89 -2.12 -9.91
N ASN A 9 -3.52 -2.04 -11.19
CA ASN A 9 -4.45 -1.83 -12.30
C ASN A 9 -5.34 -3.05 -12.54
N ASP A 10 -4.84 -4.26 -12.31
CA ASP A 10 -5.56 -5.51 -12.61
C ASP A 10 -6.46 -5.96 -11.45
N LEU A 11 -6.25 -5.40 -10.26
CA LEU A 11 -7.04 -5.71 -9.07
C LEU A 11 -8.38 -4.96 -9.09
N THR A 12 -9.44 -5.62 -8.65
CA THR A 12 -10.76 -5.02 -8.43
C THR A 12 -10.74 -4.04 -7.24
N MET A 13 -11.78 -3.21 -7.11
CA MET A 13 -11.94 -2.28 -5.98
C MET A 13 -11.88 -2.99 -4.62
N GLN A 14 -12.49 -4.16 -4.53
CA GLN A 14 -12.56 -4.94 -3.29
C GLN A 14 -11.20 -5.56 -2.96
N GLU A 15 -10.53 -6.18 -3.94
CA GLU A 15 -9.19 -6.74 -3.73
C GLU A 15 -8.15 -5.67 -3.37
N LEU A 16 -8.29 -4.43 -3.89
CA LEU A 16 -7.44 -3.32 -3.47
C LEU A 16 -7.65 -2.94 -2.01
N GLN A 17 -8.88 -2.99 -1.50
CA GLN A 17 -9.20 -2.73 -0.09
C GLN A 17 -8.66 -3.83 0.82
N ASP A 18 -8.83 -5.10 0.44
CA ASP A 18 -8.30 -6.23 1.19
C ASP A 18 -6.77 -6.15 1.27
N LYS A 19 -6.12 -5.86 0.14
CA LYS A 19 -4.66 -5.68 0.08
C LYS A 19 -4.17 -4.47 0.87
N LEU A 20 -4.95 -3.39 0.90
CA LEU A 20 -4.65 -2.23 1.74
C LEU A 20 -4.64 -2.62 3.23
N GLN A 21 -5.63 -3.41 3.67
CA GLN A 21 -5.74 -3.85 5.05
C GLN A 21 -4.57 -4.75 5.44
N GLU A 22 -4.21 -5.69 4.56
CA GLU A 22 -3.06 -6.58 4.76
C GLU A 22 -1.75 -5.80 4.87
N GLU A 23 -1.46 -4.91 3.91
CA GLU A 23 -0.22 -4.12 3.90
C GLU A 23 -0.14 -3.12 5.07
N ARG A 24 -1.28 -2.57 5.51
CA ARG A 24 -1.33 -1.76 6.75
C ARG A 24 -1.03 -2.59 7.99
N GLY A 25 -1.57 -3.80 8.08
CA GLY A 25 -1.27 -4.74 9.16
C GLY A 25 0.21 -5.10 9.19
N ALA A 26 0.80 -5.43 8.04
CA ALA A 26 2.21 -5.72 7.89
C ALA A 26 3.09 -4.52 8.29
N LEU A 27 2.75 -3.30 7.84
CA LEU A 27 3.47 -2.08 8.21
C LEU A 27 3.43 -1.84 9.73
N THR A 28 2.29 -2.11 10.36
CA THR A 28 2.10 -1.90 11.80
C THR A 28 2.96 -2.88 12.59
N LYS A 29 2.93 -4.18 12.23
CA LYS A 29 3.82 -5.21 12.80
C LYS A 29 5.30 -4.84 12.62
N LEU A 30 5.67 -4.35 11.44
CA LEU A 30 7.05 -3.94 11.15
C LEU A 30 7.48 -2.72 11.99
N ARG A 31 6.58 -1.75 12.22
CA ARG A 31 6.83 -0.62 13.12
C ARG A 31 7.02 -1.08 14.56
N PHE A 32 6.16 -1.99 15.05
CA PHE A 32 6.30 -2.54 16.40
C PHE A 32 7.60 -3.33 16.56
N SER A 33 7.93 -4.17 15.58
CA SER A 33 9.21 -4.89 15.56
C SER A 33 10.38 -3.92 15.59
N HIS A 34 10.34 -2.83 14.81
CA HIS A 34 11.39 -1.80 14.80
C HIS A 34 11.56 -1.08 16.14
N THR A 35 10.48 -0.83 16.86
CA THR A 35 10.54 -0.18 18.18
C THR A 35 11.08 -1.12 19.26
N VAL A 36 10.84 -2.43 19.13
CA VAL A 36 11.34 -3.44 20.09
C VAL A 36 12.78 -3.82 19.80
N SER A 37 13.14 -3.94 18.53
CA SER A 37 14.49 -4.22 18.07
C SER A 37 14.81 -3.37 16.84
N PRO A 38 15.96 -2.66 16.80
CA PRO A 38 16.37 -1.94 15.60
C PRO A 38 16.36 -2.89 14.40
N ILE A 39 15.65 -2.47 13.34
CA ILE A 39 15.54 -3.29 12.13
C ILE A 39 16.87 -3.16 11.38
N GLU A 40 17.43 -4.29 10.94
CA GLU A 40 18.65 -4.32 10.14
C GLU A 40 18.55 -3.50 8.86
N ASN A 41 17.36 -3.45 8.24
CA ASN A 41 17.15 -2.72 6.99
C ASN A 41 15.97 -1.71 7.05
N PRO A 42 16.22 -0.44 7.40
CA PRO A 42 15.20 0.60 7.44
C PRO A 42 14.57 0.90 6.07
N MET A 43 15.17 0.46 4.96
CA MET A 43 14.58 0.61 3.63
C MET A 43 13.31 -0.21 3.46
N GLN A 44 13.16 -1.32 4.18
CA GLN A 44 11.94 -2.15 4.14
C GLN A 44 10.72 -1.35 4.63
N LEU A 45 10.88 -0.63 5.74
CA LEU A 45 9.83 0.24 6.28
C LEU A 45 9.47 1.36 5.30
N ARG A 46 10.46 1.91 4.59
CA ARG A 46 10.21 2.89 3.53
C ARG A 46 9.48 2.28 2.33
N SER A 47 9.83 1.06 1.92
CA SER A 47 9.15 0.38 0.81
C SER A 47 7.70 0.10 1.15
N LYS A 48 7.43 -0.51 2.31
CA LYS A 48 6.08 -0.82 2.77
C LYS A 48 5.19 0.42 2.90
N ARG A 49 5.72 1.54 3.42
CA ARG A 49 5.01 2.83 3.39
C ARG A 49 4.65 3.29 1.98
N LYS A 50 5.56 3.14 1.02
CA LYS A 50 5.29 3.50 -0.39
C LYS A 50 4.26 2.59 -1.03
N ASP A 51 4.24 1.31 -0.70
CA ASP A 51 3.29 0.36 -1.26
C ASP A 51 1.87 0.67 -0.78
N VAL A 52 1.68 0.95 0.52
CA VAL A 52 0.39 1.45 1.07
C VAL A 52 -0.05 2.74 0.39
N ALA A 53 0.87 3.71 0.20
CA ALA A 53 0.54 4.98 -0.44
C ALA A 53 0.09 4.80 -1.90
N ARG A 54 0.69 3.86 -2.64
CA ARG A 54 0.27 3.55 -4.02
C ARG A 54 -1.13 2.97 -4.09
N ILE A 55 -1.47 2.03 -3.20
CA ILE A 55 -2.80 1.44 -3.12
C ILE A 55 -3.85 2.52 -2.84
N LEU A 56 -3.61 3.38 -1.85
CA LEU A 56 -4.49 4.51 -1.54
C LEU A 56 -4.65 5.48 -2.72
N THR A 57 -3.56 5.75 -3.44
CA THR A 57 -3.60 6.63 -4.62
C THR A 57 -4.50 6.05 -5.72
N GLU A 58 -4.39 4.74 -5.98
CA GLU A 58 -5.20 4.06 -6.99
C GLU A 58 -6.69 3.99 -6.59
N LEU A 59 -6.98 3.68 -5.33
CA LEU A 59 -8.35 3.74 -4.79
C LEU A 59 -8.94 5.15 -4.98
N ARG A 60 -8.20 6.20 -4.62
CA ARG A 60 -8.66 7.57 -4.78
C ARG A 60 -8.87 7.95 -6.25
N LYS A 61 -7.98 7.51 -7.14
CA LYS A 61 -8.12 7.75 -8.58
C LYS A 61 -9.41 7.17 -9.12
N ARG A 62 -9.74 5.93 -8.73
CA ARG A 62 -10.98 5.25 -9.13
C ARG A 62 -12.22 5.90 -8.52
N GLU A 63 -12.16 6.33 -7.26
CA GLU A 63 -13.23 7.12 -6.63
C GLU A 63 -13.51 8.41 -7.42
N LEU A 64 -12.47 9.16 -7.79
CA LEU A 64 -12.60 10.41 -8.53
C LEU A 64 -13.24 10.20 -9.92
N VAL A 65 -12.86 9.13 -10.63
CA VAL A 65 -13.48 8.75 -11.92
C VAL A 65 -14.96 8.43 -11.74
N ASN A 66 -15.32 7.67 -10.70
CA ASN A 66 -16.71 7.34 -10.41
C ASN A 66 -17.54 8.59 -10.04
N THR A 67 -16.98 9.52 -9.25
CA THR A 67 -17.67 10.77 -8.91
C THR A 67 -17.85 11.73 -10.08
N ALA A 68 -16.94 11.70 -11.07
CA ALA A 68 -17.05 12.53 -12.27
C ALA A 68 -18.07 12.00 -13.30
N SER A 69 -18.54 10.76 -13.13
CA SER A 69 -19.56 10.13 -13.98
C SER A 69 -20.99 10.27 -13.44
N LYS A 70 -21.17 10.94 -12.29
CA LYS A 70 -22.47 11.34 -11.74
C LYS A 70 -22.72 12.81 -12.04
#